data_AF-A0A2W6NYY0-F1
#
_entry.id   AF-A0A2W6NYY0-F1
#
_cell.length_a   1.000
_cell.length_b   1.000
_cell.length_c   1.000
_cell.angle_alpha   90.00
_cell.angle_beta   90.00
_cell.angle_gamma   90.00
#
_symmetry.space_group_name_H-M   'P 1'
#
loop_
_entity.id
_entity.type
_entity.pdbx_description
1 polymer ?
#
loop_
_entity_poly.entity_id
_entity_poly.type
_entity_poly.pdbx_seq_one_letter_code
_entity_poly.pdbx_strand_id
1 'polypeptide(L)'
;MSKSTFLHILISSIILVALIQSSAWATCSNTRVGQTEDGRSALIEFGKINLTDTYFAPVGSLLATTVVPSTNYTSGGASGSSVLWECDATDLPNIYFLVATNGDDRVGGFHNAGGPDGLSDVYATWFAFVGLKQTMAGVTIGRYWKKVPITSYATQGTKIQIRLQDIPPLHAELYRISTLPDTAGATSYCGNTNADGDGVG
;
A
#
# COMPACT_ATOMS: atom_id res chain seq x y z
N MET A 1 47.57 -25.31 -26.36
CA MET A 1 46.43 -24.37 -26.51
C MET A 1 46.87 -23.23 -27.41
N SER A 2 46.13 -22.89 -28.47
CA SER A 2 46.56 -21.83 -29.40
C SER A 2 46.39 -20.45 -28.76
N LYS A 3 47.21 -19.46 -29.14
CA LYS A 3 47.07 -18.06 -28.68
C LYS A 3 45.65 -17.52 -28.91
N SER A 4 45.01 -17.92 -30.00
CA SER A 4 43.62 -17.56 -30.33
C SER A 4 42.63 -18.10 -29.31
N THR A 5 42.79 -19.37 -28.91
CA THR A 5 41.91 -20.03 -27.93
C THR A 5 42.06 -19.40 -26.54
N PHE A 6 43.27 -19.02 -26.15
CA PHE A 6 43.54 -18.35 -24.88
C PHE A 6 42.91 -16.95 -24.83
N LEU A 7 43.02 -16.18 -25.93
CA LEU A 7 42.45 -14.84 -26.05
C LEU A 7 40.92 -14.87 -25.99
N HIS A 8 40.26 -15.86 -26.61
CA HIS A 8 38.80 -15.97 -26.59
C HIS A 8 38.29 -16.33 -25.19
N ILE A 9 38.97 -17.25 -24.49
CA ILE A 9 38.63 -17.58 -23.10
C ILE A 9 38.77 -16.35 -22.20
N LEU A 10 39.85 -15.57 -22.34
CA LEU A 10 40.08 -14.36 -21.55
C LEU A 10 38.98 -13.30 -21.77
N ILE A 11 38.58 -13.06 -23.03
CA ILE A 11 37.53 -12.11 -23.38
C ILE A 11 36.17 -12.58 -22.83
N SER A 12 35.84 -13.86 -22.98
CA SER A 12 34.60 -14.42 -22.42
C SER A 12 34.56 -14.34 -20.89
N SER A 13 35.69 -14.52 -20.21
CA SER A 13 35.78 -14.35 -18.75
C SER A 13 35.61 -12.90 -18.31
N ILE A 14 36.17 -11.92 -19.04
CA ILE A 14 36.00 -10.49 -18.74
C ILE A 14 34.53 -10.05 -18.93
N ILE A 15 33.88 -10.51 -20.00
CA ILE A 15 32.45 -10.23 -20.24
C ILE A 15 31.58 -10.85 -19.14
N LEU A 16 31.88 -12.08 -18.71
CA LEU A 16 31.14 -12.73 -17.63
C LEU A 16 31.34 -12.01 -16.28
N VAL A 17 32.54 -11.54 -15.96
CA VAL A 17 32.81 -10.75 -14.74
C VAL A 17 32.13 -9.37 -14.79
N ALA A 18 32.08 -8.72 -15.96
CA ALA A 18 31.37 -7.46 -16.14
C ALA A 18 29.85 -7.60 -15.99
N LEU A 19 29.27 -8.75 -16.35
CA LEU A 19 27.85 -9.05 -16.18
C LEU A 19 27.46 -9.37 -14.72
N ILE A 20 28.42 -9.67 -13.84
CA ILE A 20 28.16 -9.99 -12.43
C ILE A 20 28.14 -8.72 -11.56
N GLN A 21 28.60 -7.56 -12.05
CA GLN A 21 28.86 -6.36 -11.24
C GLN A 21 27.75 -5.29 -11.17
N SER A 22 26.50 -5.56 -11.54
CA SER A 22 25.44 -4.54 -11.45
C SER A 22 24.18 -4.97 -10.73
N SER A 23 24.30 -5.70 -9.62
CA SER A 23 23.29 -5.57 -8.56
C SER A 23 23.64 -4.33 -7.73
N ALA A 24 23.46 -3.15 -8.32
CA ALA A 24 23.48 -1.91 -7.55
C ALA A 24 22.23 -1.91 -6.67
N TRP A 25 22.41 -2.20 -5.39
CA TRP A 25 21.36 -1.98 -4.41
C TRP A 25 21.21 -0.47 -4.24
N ALA A 26 19.96 0.01 -4.22
CA ALA A 26 19.70 1.40 -3.94
C ALA A 26 20.28 1.76 -2.57
N THR A 27 21.05 2.85 -2.51
CA THR A 27 21.62 3.39 -1.28
C THR A 27 20.62 4.34 -0.66
N CYS A 28 19.69 3.74 0.10
CA CYS A 28 18.65 4.44 0.84
C CYS A 28 18.78 4.19 2.35
N SER A 29 18.58 5.24 3.15
CA SER A 29 18.53 5.16 4.60
C SER A 29 17.19 5.67 5.12
N ASN A 30 16.62 4.96 6.10
CA ASN A 30 15.47 5.44 6.84
C ASN A 30 15.96 6.27 8.04
N THR A 31 15.42 7.47 8.22
CA THR A 31 15.84 8.42 9.26
C THR A 31 15.28 8.09 10.64
N ARG A 32 14.35 7.13 10.72
CA ARG A 32 13.67 6.66 11.95
C ARG A 32 12.89 7.73 12.69
N VAL A 33 12.46 8.78 11.97
CA VAL A 33 11.57 9.82 12.52
C VAL A 33 10.14 9.31 12.71
N GLY A 34 9.71 8.36 11.88
CA GLY A 34 8.40 7.72 11.99
C GLY A 34 8.36 6.54 12.97
N GLN A 35 7.16 6.25 13.46
CA GLN A 35 6.75 5.15 14.32
C GLN A 35 5.54 4.41 13.72
N THR A 36 5.68 3.14 13.35
CA THR A 36 4.69 2.40 12.53
C THR A 36 4.15 1.13 13.22
N GLU A 37 3.96 1.17 14.53
CA GLU A 37 3.35 0.08 15.31
C GLU A 37 1.81 0.05 15.20
N ASP A 38 1.16 -1.00 15.74
CA ASP A 38 -0.26 -1.38 15.54
C ASP A 38 -1.33 -0.30 15.84
N GLY A 39 -0.97 0.84 16.44
CA GLY A 39 -1.89 1.95 16.70
C GLY A 39 -1.46 3.27 16.08
N ARG A 40 -0.48 3.26 15.16
CA ARG A 40 0.20 4.47 14.66
C ARG A 40 0.14 4.56 13.15
N SER A 41 -0.97 5.09 12.66
CA SER A 41 -1.25 5.30 11.25
C SER A 41 -1.98 6.62 11.01
N ALA A 42 -2.03 7.06 9.76
CA ALA A 42 -3.00 8.07 9.35
C ALA A 42 -4.38 7.39 9.28
N LEU A 43 -5.34 7.92 10.04
CA LEU A 43 -6.70 7.37 10.07
C LEU A 43 -7.48 7.74 8.81
N ILE A 44 -8.32 6.82 8.34
CA ILE A 44 -9.27 7.07 7.25
C ILE A 44 -10.57 7.56 7.87
N GLU A 45 -10.88 8.85 7.69
CA GLU A 45 -12.06 9.47 8.29
C GLU A 45 -13.10 9.85 7.21
N PHE A 46 -14.29 9.26 7.30
CA PHE A 46 -15.43 9.52 6.40
C PHE A 46 -16.52 10.40 7.03
N GLY A 47 -16.41 10.75 8.32
CA GLY A 47 -17.45 11.46 9.06
C GLY A 47 -18.71 10.62 9.28
N LYS A 48 -19.88 11.28 9.39
CA LYS A 48 -21.17 10.58 9.55
C LYS A 48 -21.71 10.13 8.19
N ILE A 49 -22.01 8.84 8.08
CA ILE A 49 -22.53 8.23 6.88
C ILE A 49 -23.89 7.61 7.19
N ASN A 50 -24.92 8.04 6.49
CA ASN A 50 -26.25 7.46 6.65
C ASN A 50 -26.43 6.34 5.63
N LEU A 51 -26.62 5.12 6.12
CA LEU A 51 -26.98 3.99 5.28
C LEU A 51 -28.48 4.07 4.96
N THR A 52 -28.79 4.62 3.78
CA THR A 52 -30.16 4.68 3.28
C THR A 52 -30.66 3.29 2.85
N ASP A 53 -31.98 3.18 2.67
CA ASP A 53 -32.60 1.97 2.13
C ASP A 53 -31.95 1.54 0.81
N THR A 54 -31.86 0.23 0.58
CA THR A 54 -31.36 -0.35 -0.68
C THR A 54 -32.11 0.12 -1.92
N TYR A 55 -33.35 0.59 -1.78
CA TYR A 55 -34.09 1.24 -2.86
C TYR A 55 -33.40 2.53 -3.35
N PHE A 56 -32.82 3.32 -2.45
CA PHE A 56 -32.17 4.60 -2.78
C PHE A 56 -30.67 4.47 -2.99
N ALA A 57 -30.02 3.56 -2.27
CA ALA A 57 -28.63 3.19 -2.47
C ALA A 57 -28.53 1.68 -2.66
N PRO A 58 -28.76 1.17 -3.88
CA PRO A 58 -28.63 -0.26 -4.19
C PRO A 58 -27.22 -0.79 -3.90
N VAL A 59 -27.11 -2.12 -3.81
CA VAL A 59 -25.80 -2.80 -3.80
C VAL A 59 -24.95 -2.33 -4.99
N GLY A 60 -23.67 -2.07 -4.76
CA GLY A 60 -22.76 -1.48 -5.74
C GLY A 60 -22.67 0.06 -5.68
N SER A 61 -23.55 0.73 -4.93
CA SER A 61 -23.54 2.19 -4.83
C SER A 61 -22.34 2.71 -4.04
N LEU A 62 -21.75 3.80 -4.50
CA LEU A 62 -20.80 4.60 -3.73
C LEU A 62 -21.55 5.32 -2.59
N LEU A 63 -21.12 5.09 -1.35
CA LEU A 63 -21.71 5.65 -0.14
C LEU A 63 -21.00 6.93 0.30
N ALA A 64 -19.67 6.93 0.25
CA ALA A 64 -18.85 8.06 0.67
C ALA A 64 -17.45 8.00 0.04
N THR A 65 -16.78 9.14 -0.01
CA THR A 65 -15.38 9.26 -0.42
C THR A 65 -14.64 10.19 0.54
N THR A 66 -13.36 9.91 0.77
CA THR A 66 -12.47 10.79 1.53
C THR A 66 -11.05 10.72 0.95
N VAL A 67 -10.25 11.73 1.25
CA VAL A 67 -8.83 11.79 0.91
C VAL A 67 -8.07 11.92 2.21
N VAL A 68 -7.08 11.04 2.41
CA VAL A 68 -6.22 11.02 3.59
C VAL A 68 -4.83 11.52 3.17
N PRO A 69 -4.49 12.77 3.47
CA PRO A 69 -3.12 13.26 3.32
C PRO A 69 -2.17 12.44 4.17
N SER A 70 -0.97 12.18 3.67
CA SER A 70 0.08 11.52 4.46
C SER A 70 0.41 12.30 5.74
N THR A 71 0.24 13.63 5.73
CA THR A 71 0.44 14.51 6.89
C THR A 71 -0.60 14.35 8.00
N ASN A 72 -1.68 13.57 7.78
CA ASN A 72 -2.56 13.16 8.87
C ASN A 72 -1.89 12.16 9.82
N TYR A 73 -0.79 11.54 9.40
CA TYR A 73 0.09 10.80 10.28
C TYR A 73 0.83 11.77 11.23
N THR A 74 0.60 11.63 12.54
CA THR A 74 1.15 12.52 13.58
C THR A 74 1.93 11.80 14.68
N SER A 75 2.13 10.49 14.55
CA SER A 75 2.86 9.69 15.53
C SER A 75 4.37 9.97 15.49
N GLY A 76 5.07 9.75 16.61
CA GLY A 76 6.53 9.92 16.70
C GLY A 76 7.04 11.36 16.57
N GLY A 77 6.16 12.36 16.51
CA GLY A 77 6.55 13.75 16.28
C GLY A 77 6.90 14.05 14.82
N ALA A 78 6.58 13.15 13.89
CA ALA A 78 6.74 13.40 12.47
C ALA A 78 5.80 14.52 12.00
N SER A 79 6.29 15.32 11.05
CA SER A 79 5.55 16.41 10.42
C SER A 79 5.72 16.32 8.90
N GLY A 80 4.98 17.13 8.14
CA GLY A 80 5.09 17.14 6.66
C GLY A 80 6.52 17.32 6.16
N SER A 81 7.34 18.13 6.83
CA SER A 81 8.74 18.38 6.49
C SER A 81 9.71 17.28 6.95
N SER A 82 9.28 16.33 7.77
CA SER A 82 10.13 15.26 8.27
C SER A 82 10.61 14.38 7.13
N VAL A 83 11.93 14.33 6.91
CA VAL A 83 12.57 13.39 5.98
C VAL A 83 12.41 11.99 6.55
N LEU A 84 11.77 11.08 5.80
CA LEU A 84 11.57 9.69 6.20
C LEU A 84 12.63 8.78 5.59
N TRP A 85 13.00 9.06 4.34
CA TRP A 85 14.06 8.38 3.63
C TRP A 85 14.98 9.36 2.92
N GLU A 86 16.26 9.07 2.95
CA GLU A 86 17.28 9.73 2.14
C GLU A 86 17.95 8.70 1.25
N CYS A 87 17.98 8.96 -0.05
CA CYS A 87 18.52 8.05 -1.07
C CYS A 87 19.49 8.78 -1.99
N ASP A 88 20.39 8.05 -2.66
CA ASP A 88 21.14 8.63 -3.79
C ASP A 88 20.20 8.97 -4.95
N ALA A 89 20.43 10.13 -5.58
CA ALA A 89 19.59 10.59 -6.68
C ALA A 89 19.63 9.64 -7.89
N THR A 90 20.73 8.89 -8.06
CA THR A 90 20.89 7.88 -9.10
C THR A 90 19.95 6.68 -8.93
N ASP A 91 19.42 6.47 -7.73
CA ASP A 91 18.54 5.34 -7.43
C ASP A 91 17.08 5.62 -7.74
N LEU A 92 16.70 6.88 -7.98
CA LEU A 92 15.32 7.29 -8.22
C LEU A 92 14.56 6.41 -9.24
N PRO A 93 15.15 5.96 -10.37
CA PRO A 93 14.46 5.09 -11.32
C PRO A 93 14.13 3.69 -10.78
N ASN A 94 14.79 3.26 -9.70
CA ASN A 94 14.72 1.91 -9.15
C ASN A 94 13.97 1.83 -7.81
N ILE A 95 13.58 2.97 -7.23
CA ILE A 95 12.85 3.03 -5.95
C ILE A 95 11.38 3.42 -6.17
N TYR A 96 10.52 2.90 -5.31
CA TYR A 96 9.08 3.10 -5.35
C TYR A 96 8.49 2.85 -3.96
N PHE A 97 7.30 3.40 -3.72
CA PHE A 97 6.49 3.00 -2.59
C PHE A 97 5.86 1.63 -2.85
N LEU A 98 5.71 0.84 -1.79
CA LEU A 98 4.95 -0.40 -1.82
C LEU A 98 3.65 -0.19 -1.05
N VAL A 99 2.53 -0.51 -1.70
CA VAL A 99 1.19 -0.38 -1.12
C VAL A 99 0.43 -1.69 -1.23
N ALA A 100 -0.26 -2.06 -0.17
CA ALA A 100 -1.17 -3.20 -0.08
C ALA A 100 -2.13 -2.97 1.08
N THR A 101 -3.27 -3.65 1.08
CA THR A 101 -4.01 -3.83 2.33
C THR A 101 -3.19 -4.69 3.28
N ASN A 102 -2.49 -5.70 2.73
CA ASN A 102 -1.70 -6.70 3.47
C ASN A 102 -2.46 -7.22 4.71
N GLY A 103 -3.78 -7.28 4.59
CA GLY A 103 -4.69 -7.52 5.69
C GLY A 103 -4.79 -9.00 5.99
N ASP A 104 -4.56 -9.34 7.24
CA ASP A 104 -4.77 -10.69 7.77
C ASP A 104 -6.14 -10.87 8.43
N ASP A 105 -6.72 -9.76 8.90
CA ASP A 105 -8.04 -9.72 9.52
C ASP A 105 -9.16 -9.82 8.48
N ARG A 106 -10.20 -10.61 8.79
CA ARG A 106 -11.36 -10.83 7.90
C ARG A 106 -12.01 -9.52 7.44
N VAL A 107 -11.93 -8.44 8.23
CA VAL A 107 -12.45 -7.09 7.94
C VAL A 107 -11.37 -6.03 7.73
N GLY A 108 -10.10 -6.44 7.75
CA GLY A 108 -8.94 -5.55 7.67
C GLY A 108 -8.23 -5.60 6.31
N GLY A 109 -8.94 -5.96 5.25
CA GLY A 109 -8.35 -6.07 3.91
C GLY A 109 -7.98 -7.48 3.45
N PHE A 110 -8.45 -8.52 4.14
CA PHE A 110 -8.29 -9.93 3.73
C PHE A 110 -9.31 -10.35 2.67
N HIS A 111 -10.61 -10.10 2.93
CA HIS A 111 -11.72 -10.52 2.07
C HIS A 111 -12.15 -9.43 1.10
N ASN A 112 -12.09 -9.71 -0.21
CA ASN A 112 -12.70 -8.87 -1.23
C ASN A 112 -14.22 -9.16 -1.31
N ALA A 113 -14.99 -8.57 -0.40
CA ALA A 113 -16.41 -8.83 -0.27
C ALA A 113 -17.28 -8.10 -1.32
N GLY A 114 -16.73 -7.13 -2.06
CA GLY A 114 -17.43 -6.51 -3.19
C GLY A 114 -17.37 -7.33 -4.48
N GLY A 115 -16.55 -8.39 -4.56
CA GLY A 115 -16.41 -9.23 -5.74
C GLY A 115 -17.74 -9.79 -6.29
N PRO A 116 -18.61 -10.37 -5.45
CA PRO A 116 -19.95 -10.82 -5.85
C PRO A 116 -20.84 -9.72 -6.45
N ASP A 117 -20.58 -8.46 -6.10
CA ASP A 117 -21.32 -7.28 -6.55
C ASP A 117 -20.72 -6.64 -7.81
N GLY A 118 -19.71 -7.28 -8.42
CA GLY A 118 -18.98 -6.73 -9.57
C GLY A 118 -18.00 -5.61 -9.20
N LEU A 119 -17.70 -5.42 -7.91
CA LEU A 119 -16.73 -4.45 -7.45
C LEU A 119 -15.36 -5.11 -7.21
N SER A 120 -14.35 -4.68 -7.96
CA SER A 120 -12.97 -5.15 -7.80
C SER A 120 -12.24 -4.43 -6.68
N ASP A 121 -11.43 -5.15 -5.90
CA ASP A 121 -10.59 -4.61 -4.82
C ASP A 121 -11.39 -3.79 -3.79
N VAL A 122 -12.59 -4.28 -3.45
CA VAL A 122 -13.46 -3.69 -2.41
C VAL A 122 -13.52 -4.65 -1.24
N TYR A 123 -12.78 -4.31 -0.20
CA TYR A 123 -12.55 -5.19 0.93
C TYR A 123 -13.59 -4.99 2.02
N ALA A 124 -13.94 -6.08 2.70
CA ALA A 124 -14.86 -6.01 3.82
C ALA A 124 -14.33 -5.07 4.92
N THR A 125 -15.25 -4.42 5.61
CA THR A 125 -14.95 -3.57 6.77
C THR A 125 -15.65 -4.08 8.00
N TRP A 126 -15.37 -3.46 9.15
CA TRP A 126 -16.09 -3.72 10.38
C TRP A 126 -17.57 -3.29 10.33
N PHE A 127 -17.99 -2.54 9.30
CA PHE A 127 -19.38 -2.14 9.15
C PHE A 127 -20.09 -3.10 8.20
N ALA A 128 -21.15 -3.74 8.67
CA ALA A 128 -21.93 -4.68 7.88
C ALA A 128 -22.42 -4.05 6.57
N PHE A 129 -22.29 -4.79 5.46
CA PHE A 129 -22.69 -4.35 4.12
C PHE A 129 -21.98 -3.09 3.61
N VAL A 130 -20.83 -2.76 4.19
CA VAL A 130 -19.96 -1.67 3.74
C VAL A 130 -18.58 -2.22 3.38
N GLY A 131 -18.19 -2.00 2.14
CA GLY A 131 -16.86 -2.33 1.62
C GLY A 131 -16.01 -1.09 1.44
N LEU A 132 -14.69 -1.22 1.60
CA LEU A 132 -13.71 -0.16 1.44
C LEU A 132 -12.84 -0.41 0.20
N LYS A 133 -12.78 0.59 -0.68
CA LYS A 133 -11.81 0.67 -1.77
C LYS A 133 -10.77 1.72 -1.45
N GLN A 134 -9.52 1.42 -1.78
CA GLN A 134 -8.40 2.31 -1.55
C GLN A 134 -7.59 2.49 -2.84
N THR A 135 -7.17 3.72 -3.12
CA THR A 135 -6.34 4.05 -4.29
C THR A 135 -5.28 5.06 -3.89
N MET A 136 -4.05 4.88 -4.35
CA MET A 136 -2.94 5.82 -4.12
C MET A 136 -2.22 6.08 -5.43
N ALA A 137 -2.10 7.35 -5.82
CA ALA A 137 -1.51 7.76 -7.10
C ALA A 137 -2.05 6.97 -8.32
N GLY A 138 -3.36 6.73 -8.36
CA GLY A 138 -4.03 5.96 -9.43
C GLY A 138 -3.86 4.44 -9.35
N VAL A 139 -3.10 3.91 -8.38
CA VAL A 139 -2.96 2.48 -8.14
C VAL A 139 -4.01 2.04 -7.12
N THR A 140 -4.98 1.23 -7.56
CA THR A 140 -5.94 0.59 -6.65
C THR A 140 -5.23 -0.41 -5.76
N ILE A 141 -5.34 -0.23 -4.45
CA ILE A 141 -4.69 -1.05 -3.43
C ILE A 141 -5.45 -2.37 -3.31
N GLY A 142 -4.70 -3.47 -3.31
CA GLY A 142 -5.25 -4.81 -3.07
C GLY A 142 -4.43 -5.56 -2.03
N ARG A 143 -4.73 -6.85 -1.85
CA ARG A 143 -4.10 -7.70 -0.84
C ARG A 143 -2.60 -7.86 -1.02
N TYR A 144 -2.15 -7.87 -2.27
CA TYR A 144 -0.74 -8.04 -2.61
C TYR A 144 -0.07 -6.71 -2.92
N TRP A 145 1.22 -6.63 -2.60
CA TRP A 145 2.06 -5.45 -2.80
C TRP A 145 2.07 -4.99 -4.26
N LYS A 146 1.72 -3.72 -4.46
CA LYS A 146 1.80 -3.00 -5.74
C LYS A 146 2.77 -1.83 -5.61
N LYS A 147 3.43 -1.48 -6.72
CA LYS A 147 4.39 -0.38 -6.79
C LYS A 147 3.67 0.93 -7.06
N VAL A 148 4.02 1.98 -6.32
CA VAL A 148 3.59 3.36 -6.55
C VAL A 148 4.84 4.22 -6.78
N PRO A 149 4.91 4.98 -7.88
CA PRO A 149 6.09 5.78 -8.18
C PRO A 149 6.29 6.92 -7.17
N ILE A 150 7.56 7.28 -6.94
CA ILE A 150 7.91 8.47 -6.16
C ILE A 150 7.90 9.67 -7.11
N THR A 151 6.90 10.55 -6.96
CA THR A 151 6.70 11.71 -7.84
C THR A 151 7.04 13.05 -7.17
N SER A 152 7.22 13.06 -5.84
CA SER A 152 7.64 14.23 -5.07
C SER A 152 8.80 13.84 -4.15
N TYR A 153 9.74 14.75 -3.99
CA TYR A 153 10.89 14.65 -3.08
C TYR A 153 11.61 16.00 -3.02
N ALA A 154 12.39 16.21 -1.97
CA ALA A 154 13.39 17.27 -1.92
C ALA A 154 14.75 16.76 -2.42
N THR A 155 15.64 17.67 -2.80
CA THR A 155 17.02 17.36 -3.20
C THR A 155 18.00 18.04 -2.24
N GLN A 156 19.03 17.31 -1.80
CA GLN A 156 20.11 17.85 -0.99
C GLN A 156 21.46 17.32 -1.52
N GLY A 157 22.20 18.17 -2.24
CA GLY A 157 23.44 17.75 -2.91
C GLY A 157 23.18 16.64 -3.93
N THR A 158 23.82 15.49 -3.76
CA THR A 158 23.63 14.29 -4.62
C THR A 158 22.52 13.35 -4.12
N LYS A 159 21.82 13.72 -3.04
CA LYS A 159 20.77 12.93 -2.41
C LYS A 159 19.39 13.48 -2.76
N ILE A 160 18.41 12.58 -2.72
CA ILE A 160 17.00 12.91 -2.63
C ILE A 160 16.48 12.60 -1.22
N GLN A 161 15.54 13.41 -0.75
CA GLN A 161 14.90 13.29 0.54
C GLN A 161 13.40 13.16 0.34
N ILE A 162 12.86 12.00 0.69
CA ILE A 162 11.44 11.71 0.66
C ILE A 162 10.87 12.08 2.03
N ARG A 163 10.12 13.17 2.09
CA ARG A 163 9.49 13.63 3.33
C ARG A 163 8.10 13.03 3.49
N LEU A 164 7.52 13.15 4.68
CA LEU A 164 6.15 12.68 4.94
C LEU A 164 5.16 13.26 3.92
N GLN A 165 5.22 14.56 3.64
CA GLN A 165 4.33 15.23 2.69
C GLN A 165 4.54 14.81 1.22
N ASP A 166 5.66 14.14 0.91
CA ASP A 166 5.96 13.69 -0.45
C ASP A 166 5.30 12.33 -0.76
N ILE A 167 4.77 11.63 0.25
CA ILE A 167 3.97 10.41 0.06
C ILE A 167 2.62 10.80 -0.56
N PRO A 168 2.18 10.16 -1.67
CA PRO A 168 0.89 10.45 -2.27
C PRO A 168 -0.27 10.23 -1.30
N PRO A 169 -1.33 11.06 -1.35
CA PRO A 169 -2.49 10.88 -0.51
C PRO A 169 -3.22 9.58 -0.86
N LEU A 170 -3.85 8.98 0.15
CA LEU A 170 -4.74 7.84 -0.01
C LEU A 170 -6.15 8.34 -0.34
N HIS A 171 -6.71 7.89 -1.45
CA HIS A 171 -8.13 8.03 -1.75
C HIS A 171 -8.86 6.80 -1.22
N ALA A 172 -9.92 7.03 -0.46
CA ALA A 172 -10.71 5.96 0.14
C ALA A 172 -12.19 6.17 -0.20
N GLU A 173 -12.84 5.08 -0.58
CA GLU A 173 -14.24 5.06 -1.01
C GLU A 173 -14.97 3.95 -0.27
N LEU A 174 -16.16 4.25 0.26
CA LEU A 174 -17.06 3.24 0.80
C LEU A 174 -18.12 2.88 -0.22
N TYR A 175 -18.35 1.58 -0.38
CA TYR A 175 -19.37 1.03 -1.26
C TYR A 175 -20.37 0.23 -0.44
N ARG A 176 -21.62 0.23 -0.88
CA ARG A 176 -22.61 -0.73 -0.40
C ARG A 176 -22.35 -2.09 -1.05
N ILE A 177 -22.24 -3.13 -0.23
CA ILE A 177 -22.03 -4.51 -0.69
C ILE A 177 -23.16 -5.43 -0.20
N SER A 178 -23.38 -6.56 -0.87
CA SER A 178 -24.42 -7.53 -0.52
C SER A 178 -23.95 -8.62 0.45
N THR A 179 -22.63 -8.80 0.54
CA THR A 179 -22.03 -9.99 1.15
C THR A 179 -21.26 -9.61 2.41
N LEU A 180 -21.49 -10.36 3.49
CA LEU A 180 -20.66 -10.29 4.69
C LEU A 180 -19.39 -11.13 4.47
N PRO A 181 -18.23 -10.70 5.02
CA PRO A 181 -17.02 -11.51 4.93
C PRO A 181 -17.20 -12.85 5.65
N ASP A 182 -16.50 -13.88 5.17
CA ASP A 182 -16.39 -15.14 5.88
C ASP A 182 -15.77 -14.93 7.27
N THR A 183 -16.02 -15.89 8.14
CA THR A 183 -15.52 -16.04 9.51
C THR A 183 -13.99 -16.19 9.56
N ALA A 184 -13.37 -16.77 8.53
CA ALA A 184 -11.92 -16.98 8.49
C ALA A 184 -11.12 -15.67 8.26
N GLY A 185 -9.98 -15.53 8.92
CA GLY A 185 -8.89 -14.62 8.54
C GLY A 185 -7.66 -15.39 8.07
N ALA A 186 -6.50 -14.74 8.01
CA ALA A 186 -5.23 -15.42 7.73
C ALA A 186 -4.84 -16.41 8.82
N THR A 187 -5.27 -16.14 10.05
CA THR A 187 -5.10 -17.02 11.23
C THR A 187 -6.42 -17.10 11.99
N SER A 188 -6.52 -18.04 12.95
CA SER A 188 -7.68 -18.14 13.84
C SER A 188 -7.88 -16.91 14.73
N TYR A 189 -6.80 -16.18 15.03
CA TYR A 189 -6.87 -14.92 15.80
C TYR A 189 -7.46 -13.77 14.98
N CYS A 190 -7.21 -13.77 13.67
CA CYS A 190 -7.68 -12.76 12.71
C CYS A 190 -9.03 -13.12 12.07
N GLY A 191 -9.60 -14.27 12.44
CA GLY A 191 -10.97 -14.67 12.13
C GLY A 191 -11.89 -14.47 13.32
N ASN A 192 -13.17 -14.72 13.14
CA ASN A 192 -14.14 -14.84 14.24
C ASN A 192 -15.07 -16.02 13.98
N THR A 193 -15.91 -16.40 14.95
CA THR A 193 -16.96 -17.41 14.75
C THR A 193 -18.36 -16.78 14.71
N ASN A 194 -18.45 -15.45 14.54
CA ASN A 194 -19.70 -14.72 14.65
C ASN A 194 -20.38 -14.64 13.27
N ALA A 195 -21.48 -15.41 13.12
CA ALA A 195 -22.27 -15.52 11.89
C ALA A 195 -23.56 -14.69 11.92
N ASP A 196 -23.88 -14.06 13.05
CA ASP A 196 -25.25 -13.63 13.35
C ASP A 196 -25.58 -12.22 12.87
N GLY A 197 -24.66 -11.54 12.17
CA GLY A 197 -24.88 -10.20 11.63
C GLY A 197 -25.05 -9.09 12.67
N ASP A 198 -25.21 -9.46 13.95
CA ASP A 198 -25.06 -8.61 15.15
C ASP A 198 -23.60 -8.20 15.25
N GLY A 199 -23.32 -7.22 14.41
CA GLY A 199 -22.00 -6.82 14.03
C GLY A 199 -21.27 -7.91 13.26
N VAL A 200 -20.68 -7.46 12.19
CA VAL A 200 -19.23 -7.40 12.23
C VAL A 200 -18.80 -6.61 13.51
N GLY A 201 -18.98 -7.24 14.68
CA GLY A 201 -19.08 -6.75 16.09
C GLY A 201 -19.50 -5.31 16.40
#